data_AF-A0A7Y3DJT2-F1
#
_entry.id   AF-A0A7Y3DJT2-F1
#
_cell.length_a   1.000
_cell.length_b   1.000
_cell.length_c   1.000
_cell.angle_alpha   90.00
_cell.angle_beta   90.00
_cell.angle_gamma   90.00
#
_symmetry.space_group_name_H-M   'P 1'
#
loop_
_entity.id
_entity.type
_entity.pdbx_description
1 polymer ?
#
loop_
_entity_poly.entity_id
_entity_poly.type
_entity_poly.pdbx_seq_one_letter_code
_entity_poly.pdbx_strand_id
1 'polypeptide(L)' 'LSPTIEVRPDDRFVDDGDVITAAGVSAGIDMALHLVSRLHSPERAREVRRYIQYDPEPPV' A
#
# COMPACT_ATOMS: atom_id res chain seq x y z
N LEU A 1 -5.89 14.40 -17.71
CA LEU A 1 -5.33 13.05 -17.50
C LEU A 1 -5.34 12.32 -18.85
N SER A 2 -4.40 11.41 -19.10
CA SER A 2 -4.42 10.61 -20.33
C SER A 2 -5.74 9.81 -20.41
N PRO A 3 -6.40 9.71 -21.58
CA PRO A 3 -7.67 8.97 -21.72
C PRO A 3 -7.53 7.46 -21.51
N THR A 4 -6.31 6.95 -21.47
CA THR A 4 -6.00 5.53 -21.25
C THR A 4 -5.82 5.17 -19.77
N ILE A 5 -5.88 6.14 -18.86
CA ILE A 5 -5.69 5.89 -17.42
C ILE A 5 -7.04 5.58 -16.78
N GLU A 6 -7.15 4.43 -16.13
CA GLU A 6 -8.22 4.14 -15.19
C GLU A 6 -7.91 4.84 -13.86
N VAL A 7 -8.74 5.81 -13.47
CA VAL A 7 -8.55 6.55 -12.23
C VAL A 7 -9.37 5.89 -11.12
N ARG A 8 -8.71 5.53 -10.02
CA ARG A 8 -9.35 4.98 -8.80
C ARG A 8 -9.16 5.94 -7.63
N PRO A 9 -10.02 6.96 -7.48
CA PRO A 9 -9.82 8.05 -6.53
C PRO A 9 -10.00 7.63 -5.07
N ASP A 10 -10.76 6.56 -4.82
CA ASP A 10 -11.07 6.07 -3.47
C ASP A 10 -10.05 5.01 -2.98
N ASP A 11 -9.17 4.53 -3.87
CA ASP A 11 -8.16 3.54 -3.54
C ASP A 11 -6.97 4.20 -2.83
N ARG A 12 -6.51 3.59 -1.73
CA ARG A 12 -5.30 4.06 -1.04
C ARG A 12 -4.05 3.83 -1.89
N PHE A 13 -3.97 2.68 -2.55
CA PHE A 13 -2.96 2.36 -3.54
C PHE A 13 -3.53 1.42 -4.59
N VAL A 14 -2.94 1.44 -5.78
CA VAL A 14 -3.29 0.54 -6.89
C VAL A 14 -2.05 -0.26 -7.25
N ASP A 15 -2.15 -1.58 -7.17
CA ASP A 15 -1.12 -2.55 -7.59
C ASP A 15 -1.51 -3.13 -8.95
N ASP A 16 -0.72 -2.80 -9.99
CA ASP A 16 -0.87 -3.30 -11.36
C ASP A 16 0.28 -4.24 -11.73
N GLY A 17 0.69 -5.09 -10.78
CA GLY A 17 1.72 -6.11 -11.00
C GLY A 17 3.13 -5.54 -10.90
N ASP A 18 3.61 -4.92 -11.97
CA ASP A 18 4.99 -4.40 -12.10
C ASP A 18 5.11 -2.94 -11.65
N VAL A 19 3.99 -2.21 -11.60
CA VAL A 19 3.92 -0.83 -11.13
C VAL A 19 2.86 -0.72 -10.05
N ILE A 20 3.18 0.01 -8.99
CA ILE A 20 2.28 0.30 -7.89
C ILE A 20 2.32 1.80 -7.59
N THR A 21 1.16 2.39 -7.31
CA THR A 21 1.03 3.82 -7.02
C THR A 21 0.20 4.05 -5.77
N ALA A 22 0.50 5.10 -5.01
CA ALA A 22 -0.20 5.44 -3.77
C ALA A 22 -0.79 6.85 -3.83
N ALA A 23 -1.95 7.04 -3.18
CA ALA A 23 -2.68 8.31 -3.15
C ALA A 23 -2.02 9.39 -2.27
N GLY A 24 -1.03 9.05 -1.44
CA GLY A 24 -0.36 9.99 -0.55
C GLY A 24 0.58 9.32 0.44
N VAL A 25 0.98 10.05 1.49
CA VAL A 25 1.99 9.58 2.47
C VAL A 25 1.52 8.34 3.24
N SER A 26 0.37 8.41 3.92
CA SER A 26 -0.14 7.28 4.69
C SER A 26 -0.47 6.09 3.80
N ALA A 27 -1.13 6.34 2.67
CA ALA A 27 -1.35 5.37 1.62
C ALA A 27 -0.05 4.69 1.12
N GLY A 28 1.05 5.45 1.05
CA GLY A 28 2.37 4.93 0.70
C GLY A 28 2.95 4.00 1.75
N ILE A 29 2.64 4.20 3.03
CA ILE A 29 3.03 3.27 4.11
C ILE A 29 2.24 1.97 3.98
N ASP A 30 0.93 2.05 3.72
CA ASP A 30 0.09 0.87 3.48
C ASP A 30 0.57 0.07 2.27
N MET A 31 0.87 0.78 1.18
CA MET A 31 1.46 0.22 -0.04
C MET A 31 2.80 -0.48 0.26
N ALA A 32 3.66 0.13 1.09
CA ALA A 32 4.93 -0.49 1.46
C ALA A 32 4.73 -1.77 2.29
N LEU A 33 3.76 -1.78 3.23
CA LEU A 33 3.41 -2.98 4.00
C LEU A 33 2.83 -4.08 3.10
N HIS A 34 2.00 -3.72 2.13
CA HIS A 34 1.51 -4.63 1.09
C HIS A 34 2.66 -5.25 0.28
N LEU A 35 3.65 -4.46 -0.13
CA LEU A 35 4.83 -4.96 -0.83
C LEU A 35 5.68 -5.90 0.04
N VAL A 36 5.87 -5.59 1.32
CA VAL A 36 6.55 -6.52 2.25
C VAL A 36 5.80 -7.85 2.34
N SER A 37 4.46 -7.79 2.41
CA SER A 37 3.61 -8.98 2.43
C SER A 37 3.78 -9.81 1.14
N ARG A 38 3.72 -9.17 -0.03
CA ARG A 38 3.79 -9.78 -1.36
C ARG A 38 5.17 -10.34 -1.70
N LEU A 39 6.25 -9.62 -1.35
CA LEU A 39 7.62 -9.96 -1.76
C LEU A 39 8.35 -10.82 -0.73
N HIS A 40 7.89 -10.83 0.53
CA HIS A 40 8.51 -11.61 1.59
C HIS A 40 7.50 -12.53 2.27
N SER A 41 6.58 -11.98 3.07
CA SER A 41 5.54 -12.75 3.77
C SER A 41 4.59 -11.83 4.54
N PRO A 42 3.32 -12.22 4.74
CA PRO A 42 2.37 -11.50 5.59
C PRO A 42 2.86 -11.29 7.03
N GLU A 43 3.57 -12.27 7.60
CA GLU A 43 4.10 -12.22 8.97
C GLU A 43 5.11 -11.08 9.13
N ARG A 44 6.01 -10.94 8.15
CA ARG A 44 7.00 -9.87 8.12
C ARG A 44 6.35 -8.50 8.00
N ALA A 45 5.29 -8.34 7.21
CA ALA A 45 4.55 -7.09 7.13
C ALA A 45 3.93 -6.72 8.49
N ARG A 46 3.35 -7.69 9.20
CA ARG A 46 2.81 -7.47 10.56
C ARG A 46 3.91 -7.13 11.57
N GLU A 47 5.09 -7.75 11.47
CA GLU A 47 6.25 -7.40 12.30
C GLU A 47 6.70 -5.97 12.05
N VAL A 48 6.88 -5.57 10.79
CA VAL A 48 7.27 -4.22 10.41
C VAL A 48 6.25 -3.21 10.93
N ARG A 49 4.95 -3.44 10.69
CA ARG A 49 3.87 -2.59 11.19
C ARG A 49 3.96 -2.37 12.70
N ARG A 50 4.14 -3.45 13.47
CA ARG A 50 4.31 -3.37 14.94
C ARG A 50 5.59 -2.63 15.33
N TYR A 51 6.69 -2.91 14.65
CA TYR A 51 8.00 -2.32 14.94
C TYR A 51 7.98 -0.79 14.78
N ILE A 52 7.33 -0.28 13.74
CA ILE A 52 7.20 1.16 13.49
C ILE A 52 6.00 1.79 14.20
N GLN A 53 5.23 1.02 14.96
CA GLN A 53 4.01 1.45 15.66
C GLN A 53 3.00 2.14 14.73
N TYR A 54 2.83 1.60 13.52
CA TYR A 54 1.89 2.13 12.55
C TYR A 54 0.51 1.50 12.73
N ASP A 55 -0.46 2.30 13.17
CA ASP A 55 -1.84 1.90 13.45
C ASP A 55 -2.82 2.85 12.73
N PRO A 56 -3.03 2.67 11.40
CA PRO A 56 -3.88 3.56 10.62
C PRO A 56 -5.36 3.29 10.88
N GLU A 57 -6.19 4.32 10.74
CA GLU A 57 -7.65 4.21 10.69
C GLU A 57 -8.14 4.66 9.29
N PRO A 58 -8.87 3.81 8.54
CA PRO A 58 -9.17 2.41 8.85
C PRO A 58 -7.92 1.51 8.76
N PRO A 59 -7.92 0.36 9.46
CA PRO A 59 -6.80 -0.58 9.43
C PRO A 59 -6.61 -1.16 8.03
N VAL A 60 -5.36 -1.45 7.70
CA VAL A 60 -4.93 -2.07 6.43
C VAL A 60 -4.66 -3.56 6.53
#